data_AF-A0A969APW0-F1
#
_entry.id   AF-A0A969APW0-F1
#
_cell.length_a   1.000
_cell.length_b   1.000
_cell.length_c   1.000
_cell.angle_alpha   90.00
_cell.angle_beta   90.00
_cell.angle_gamma   90.00
#
_symmetry.space_group_name_H-M   'P 1'
#
loop_
_entity.id
_entity.type
_entity.pdbx_description
1 polymer ?
#
loop_
_entity_poly.entity_id
_entity_poly.type
_entity_poly.pdbx_seq_one_letter_code
_entity_poly.pdbx_strand_id
1 'polypeptide(L)'
;MLLGQSFQRANQQIKNSPPQPWRVTSRLQAGRFGFTYTFESGYQLTGTVEGDYFRSAPNRVFNLRALNANCRNAQGQLLLTFGEVYGQFNLDFPGVLFSGTNAATGSFFSFNYRSREADIYDATADTWVAIGWRPTHWSVTELDVPDRPVPGRRPVRLAGQASVFAYASA
;
A
#
# COMPACT_ATOMS: atom_id res chain seq x y z
N MET A 1 -22.15 -55.60 -1.81
CA MET A 1 -21.73 -54.92 -0.55
C MET A 1 -20.27 -54.46 -0.67
N LEU A 2 -19.94 -53.59 -1.64
CA LEU A 2 -18.55 -53.29 -2.04
C LEU A 2 -18.26 -51.80 -2.31
N LEU A 3 -19.24 -50.91 -2.07
CA LEU A 3 -19.08 -49.46 -2.24
C LEU A 3 -18.67 -48.73 -0.96
N GLY A 4 -18.90 -49.30 0.24
CA GLY A 4 -18.63 -48.59 1.51
C GLY A 4 -17.15 -48.48 1.89
N GLN A 5 -16.31 -49.44 1.47
CA GLN A 5 -14.90 -49.50 1.88
C GLN A 5 -13.98 -48.58 1.04
N SER A 6 -14.37 -48.28 -0.20
CA SER A 6 -13.62 -47.39 -1.10
C SER A 6 -13.73 -45.91 -0.69
N PHE A 7 -14.88 -45.46 -0.19
CA PHE A 7 -15.05 -44.09 0.31
C PHE A 7 -14.26 -43.81 1.60
N GLN A 8 -14.15 -44.79 2.49
CA GLN A 8 -13.36 -44.62 3.73
C GLN A 8 -11.86 -44.53 3.46
N ARG A 9 -11.33 -45.28 2.50
CA ARG A 9 -9.91 -45.17 2.10
C ARG A 9 -9.59 -43.83 1.45
N ALA A 10 -10.47 -43.31 0.59
CA ALA A 10 -10.30 -42.00 -0.04
C ALA A 10 -10.25 -40.85 0.99
N ASN A 11 -11.11 -40.89 2.02
CA ASN A 11 -11.13 -39.87 3.06
C ASN A 11 -9.93 -39.94 4.03
N GLN A 12 -9.38 -41.14 4.29
CA GLN A 12 -8.14 -41.27 5.07
C GLN A 12 -6.91 -40.77 4.29
N GLN A 13 -6.89 -40.93 2.98
CA GLN A 13 -5.79 -40.47 2.14
C GLN A 13 -5.72 -38.94 2.06
N ILE A 14 -6.87 -38.26 2.10
CA ILE A 14 -6.95 -36.78 2.18
C ILE A 14 -6.42 -36.25 3.52
N LYS A 15 -6.65 -36.97 4.63
CA LYS A 15 -6.16 -36.57 5.97
C LYS A 15 -4.65 -36.74 6.14
N ASN A 16 -4.04 -37.69 5.44
CA ASN A 16 -2.62 -38.06 5.60
C ASN A 16 -1.72 -37.54 4.46
N SER A 17 -2.26 -36.76 3.52
CA SER A 17 -1.47 -36.14 2.47
C SER A 17 -0.64 -34.99 3.07
N PRO A 18 0.68 -34.92 2.82
CA PRO A 18 1.47 -33.75 3.19
C PRO A 18 0.83 -32.50 2.56
N PRO A 19 0.85 -31.35 3.24
CA PRO A 19 0.29 -30.12 2.70
C PRO A 19 0.93 -29.87 1.33
N GLN A 20 0.09 -29.89 0.30
CA GLN A 20 0.51 -29.65 -1.07
C GLN A 20 1.21 -28.28 -1.12
N PRO A 21 2.36 -28.13 -1.79
CA PRO A 21 3.15 -26.88 -1.79
C PRO A 21 2.40 -25.69 -2.41
N TRP A 22 1.32 -25.92 -3.16
CA TRP A 22 0.43 -24.87 -3.66
C TRP A 22 -0.59 -24.37 -2.63
N ARG A 23 -0.74 -25.06 -1.48
CA ARG A 23 -1.50 -24.57 -0.31
C ARG A 23 -0.66 -23.68 0.60
N VAL A 24 0.27 -22.89 0.03
CA VAL A 24 0.69 -21.66 0.71
C VAL A 24 -0.56 -20.79 0.72
N THR A 25 -1.26 -20.75 1.85
CA THR A 25 -2.34 -19.80 2.07
C THR A 25 -1.74 -18.41 1.88
N SER A 26 -1.97 -17.82 0.71
CA SER A 26 -1.74 -16.40 0.45
C SER A 26 -2.67 -15.65 1.40
N ARG A 27 -2.21 -15.42 2.62
CA ARG A 27 -2.96 -14.60 3.58
C ARG A 27 -2.79 -13.16 3.16
N LEU A 28 -3.91 -12.48 3.04
CA LEU A 28 -3.97 -11.05 2.89
C LEU A 28 -3.27 -10.41 4.11
N GLN A 29 -2.36 -9.48 3.87
CA GLN A 29 -1.64 -8.74 4.91
C GLN A 29 -1.89 -7.27 4.71
N ALA A 30 -2.19 -6.56 5.79
CA ALA A 30 -2.20 -5.11 5.74
C ALA A 30 -0.77 -4.60 5.67
N GLY A 31 -0.53 -3.61 4.82
CA GLY A 31 0.74 -2.94 4.68
C GLY A 31 0.57 -1.43 4.58
N ARG A 32 1.67 -0.73 4.80
CA ARG A 32 1.77 0.72 4.67
C ARG A 32 2.99 1.03 3.80
N PHE A 33 2.81 1.93 2.84
CA PHE A 33 3.84 2.26 1.86
C PHE A 33 3.99 3.76 1.77
N GLY A 34 5.24 4.22 1.76
CA GLY A 34 5.60 5.57 1.37
C GLY A 34 5.70 5.62 -0.14
N PHE A 35 5.27 6.73 -0.75
CA PHE A 35 5.49 6.98 -2.16
C PHE A 35 5.97 8.42 -2.38
N THR A 36 6.69 8.61 -3.47
CA THR A 36 7.10 9.91 -3.97
C THR A 36 7.02 9.91 -5.48
N TYR A 37 6.42 10.95 -6.02
CA TYR A 37 6.46 11.26 -7.44
C TYR A 37 6.99 12.67 -7.66
N THR A 38 7.97 12.82 -8.55
CA THR A 38 8.52 14.14 -8.93
C THR A 38 8.12 14.46 -10.36
N PHE A 39 7.36 15.53 -10.56
CA PHE A 39 7.00 16.01 -11.90
C PHE A 39 8.20 16.69 -12.56
N GLU A 40 8.21 16.74 -13.90
CA GLU A 40 9.26 17.48 -14.64
C GLU A 40 9.30 18.97 -14.28
N SER A 41 8.16 19.54 -13.90
CA SER A 41 8.04 20.91 -13.39
C SER A 41 8.70 21.12 -12.02
N GLY A 42 9.23 20.07 -11.39
CA GLY A 42 9.84 20.10 -10.06
C GLY A 42 8.84 19.96 -8.90
N TYR A 43 7.54 19.90 -9.19
CA TYR A 43 6.52 19.61 -8.19
C TYR A 43 6.70 18.19 -7.64
N GLN A 44 6.35 17.99 -6.39
CA GLN A 44 6.43 16.67 -5.75
C GLN A 44 5.09 16.31 -5.12
N LEU A 45 4.65 15.07 -5.36
CA LEU A 45 3.59 14.44 -4.61
C LEU A 45 4.19 13.34 -3.74
N THR A 46 4.18 13.56 -2.44
CA THR A 46 4.71 12.62 -1.45
C THR A 46 3.60 12.18 -0.52
N GLY A 47 3.53 10.90 -0.18
CA GLY A 47 2.50 10.43 0.72
C GLY A 47 2.71 9.04 1.26
N THR A 48 1.75 8.60 2.07
CA THR A 48 1.62 7.22 2.51
C THR A 48 0.29 6.65 2.07
N VAL A 49 0.31 5.42 1.57
CA VAL A 49 -0.89 4.61 1.30
C VAL A 49 -0.92 3.41 2.23
N GLU A 50 -2.12 3.06 2.68
CA GLU A 50 -2.37 1.84 3.43
C GLU A 50 -3.37 0.97 2.67
N GLY A 51 -3.17 -0.34 2.74
CA GLY A 51 -4.05 -1.28 2.09
C GLY A 51 -3.69 -2.71 2.45
N ASP A 52 -4.28 -3.66 1.74
CA ASP A 52 -3.89 -5.06 1.89
C ASP A 52 -3.26 -5.64 0.63
N TYR A 53 -2.28 -6.50 0.81
CA TYR A 53 -1.57 -7.19 -0.25
C TYR A 53 -1.30 -8.65 0.10
N PHE A 54 -0.93 -9.45 -0.90
CA PHE A 54 -0.48 -10.82 -0.69
C PHE A 54 1.04 -10.86 -0.63
N ARG A 55 1.63 -11.15 0.54
CA ARG A 55 3.09 -11.27 0.68
C ARG A 55 3.72 -12.31 -0.27
N SER A 56 2.97 -13.36 -0.63
CA SER A 56 3.40 -14.38 -1.59
C SER A 56 3.33 -13.93 -3.06
N ALA A 57 2.77 -12.77 -3.34
CA ALA A 57 2.60 -12.23 -4.69
C ALA A 57 2.92 -10.73 -4.69
N PRO A 58 4.19 -10.34 -4.89
CA PRO A 58 4.63 -8.93 -4.86
C PRO A 58 3.91 -8.03 -5.89
N ASN A 59 3.25 -8.62 -6.89
CA ASN A 59 2.81 -7.93 -8.11
C ASN A 59 1.30 -7.74 -8.19
N ARG A 60 0.56 -7.80 -7.07
CA ARG A 60 -0.92 -7.75 -7.12
C ARG A 60 -1.54 -6.83 -6.08
N VAL A 61 -2.01 -5.70 -6.60
CA VAL A 61 -3.19 -4.90 -6.22
C VAL A 61 -3.44 -4.76 -4.72
N PHE A 62 -3.14 -3.57 -4.22
CA PHE A 62 -3.66 -3.11 -2.93
C PHE A 62 -5.15 -2.80 -3.05
N ASN A 63 -5.94 -3.39 -2.16
CA ASN A 63 -7.15 -2.70 -1.73
C ASN A 63 -6.70 -1.50 -0.90
N LEU A 64 -6.68 -0.32 -1.53
CA LEU A 64 -6.34 0.93 -0.86
C LEU A 64 -7.44 1.28 0.15
N ARG A 65 -7.01 1.64 1.36
CA ARG A 65 -7.91 1.92 2.50
C ARG A 65 -7.71 3.33 3.03
N ALA A 66 -6.48 3.83 3.01
CA ALA A 66 -6.16 5.15 3.50
C ALA A 66 -5.04 5.77 2.67
N LEU A 67 -5.06 7.10 2.64
CA LEU A 67 -4.05 7.92 2.01
C LEU A 67 -3.79 9.14 2.87
N ASN A 68 -2.52 9.54 2.91
CA ASN A 68 -2.14 10.89 3.29
C ASN A 68 -1.09 11.34 2.27
N ALA A 69 -1.39 12.36 1.47
CA ALA A 69 -0.46 12.86 0.49
C ALA A 69 -0.41 14.39 0.46
N ASN A 70 0.76 14.91 0.12
CA ASN A 70 1.06 16.32 0.07
C ASN A 70 1.67 16.66 -1.29
N CYS A 71 1.10 17.63 -1.98
CA CYS A 71 1.70 18.25 -3.16
C CYS A 71 2.51 19.46 -2.72
N ARG A 72 3.77 19.52 -3.13
CA ARG A 72 4.68 20.65 -2.92
C ARG A 72 5.18 21.18 -4.25
N ASN A 73 5.41 22.49 -4.33
CA ASN A 73 6.09 23.09 -5.48
C ASN A 73 7.61 22.79 -5.47
N ALA A 74 8.31 23.24 -6.50
CA ALA A 74 9.76 23.06 -6.64
C ALA A 74 10.58 23.70 -5.50
N GLN A 75 10.01 24.67 -4.77
CA GLN A 75 10.62 25.32 -3.60
C GLN A 75 10.29 24.59 -2.29
N GLY A 76 9.55 23.48 -2.35
CA GLY A 76 9.15 22.70 -1.18
C GLY A 76 7.95 23.26 -0.41
N GLN A 77 7.28 24.31 -0.90
CA GLN A 77 6.09 24.87 -0.25
C GLN A 77 4.89 23.94 -0.47
N LEU A 78 4.14 23.68 0.60
CA LEU A 78 2.92 22.87 0.55
C LEU A 78 1.82 23.63 -0.20
N LEU A 79 1.21 22.97 -1.18
CA LEU A 79 0.10 23.52 -1.98
C LEU A 79 -1.22 22.81 -1.70
N LEU A 80 -1.22 21.48 -1.78
CA LEU A 80 -2.42 20.66 -1.65
C LEU A 80 -2.15 19.47 -0.73
N THR A 81 -3.19 19.02 -0.07
CA THR A 81 -3.22 17.77 0.70
C THR A 81 -4.32 16.86 0.17
N PHE A 82 -4.16 15.56 0.28
CA PHE A 82 -5.14 14.55 -0.15
C PHE A 82 -5.28 13.49 0.93
N GLY A 83 -6.51 13.05 1.19
CA GLY A 83 -6.84 12.14 2.29
C GLY A 83 -7.72 10.96 1.90
N GLU A 84 -8.39 11.05 0.76
CA GLU A 84 -9.23 9.98 0.22
C GLU A 84 -8.53 9.32 -0.95
N VAL A 85 -8.76 8.02 -1.16
CA VAL A 85 -8.05 7.23 -2.15
C VAL A 85 -8.97 6.26 -2.86
N TYR A 86 -8.74 6.12 -4.17
CA TYR A 86 -9.46 5.21 -5.03
C TYR A 86 -8.49 4.50 -5.97
N GLY A 87 -8.86 3.28 -6.37
CA GLY A 87 -8.10 2.51 -7.35
C GLY A 87 -7.19 1.47 -6.71
N GLN A 88 -6.12 1.15 -7.42
CA GLN A 88 -5.23 0.04 -7.18
C GLN A 88 -3.77 0.47 -7.28
N PHE A 89 -2.96 -0.05 -6.38
CA PHE A 89 -1.53 0.22 -6.32
C PHE A 89 -0.77 -1.07 -6.64
N ASN A 90 0.38 -0.97 -7.30
CA ASN A 90 1.26 -2.11 -7.55
C ASN A 90 2.67 -1.74 -7.09
N LEU A 91 3.31 -2.61 -6.29
CA LEU A 91 4.68 -2.39 -5.81
C LEU A 91 5.71 -2.64 -6.89
N ASP A 92 5.49 -3.72 -7.65
CA ASP A 92 6.35 -4.07 -8.77
C ASP A 92 5.94 -3.22 -9.97
N PHE A 93 6.66 -2.12 -10.07
CA PHE A 93 6.64 -1.20 -11.19
C PHE A 93 6.56 -1.91 -12.57
N PRO A 94 5.87 -1.32 -13.57
CA PRO A 94 4.96 -0.20 -13.53
C PRO A 94 3.50 -0.67 -13.76
N GLY A 95 2.63 -0.45 -12.77
CA GLY A 95 1.23 -0.87 -12.82
C GLY A 95 0.33 -0.04 -11.90
N VAL A 96 0.73 1.20 -11.64
CA VAL A 96 0.06 2.12 -10.72
C VAL A 96 -1.21 2.68 -11.38
N LEU A 97 -2.34 2.55 -10.69
CA LEU A 97 -3.66 2.97 -11.14
C LEU A 97 -4.46 3.49 -9.93
N PHE A 98 -4.04 4.60 -9.34
CA PHE A 98 -4.74 5.16 -8.20
C PHE A 98 -4.86 6.67 -8.29
N SER A 99 -5.90 7.17 -7.64
CA SER A 99 -6.19 8.59 -7.52
C SER A 99 -6.45 8.90 -6.05
N GLY A 100 -6.30 10.18 -5.72
CA GLY A 100 -6.69 10.68 -4.42
C GLY A 100 -7.36 12.03 -4.53
N THR A 101 -8.22 12.31 -3.56
CA THR A 101 -9.03 13.53 -3.50
C THR A 101 -8.83 14.23 -2.17
N ASN A 102 -9.00 15.55 -2.21
CA ASN A 102 -9.21 16.37 -1.03
C ASN A 102 -10.72 16.57 -0.86
N ALA A 103 -11.33 15.94 0.14
CA ALA A 103 -12.76 16.02 0.36
C ALA A 103 -13.28 17.45 0.62
N ALA A 104 -12.44 18.33 1.18
CA ALA A 104 -12.83 19.69 1.50
C ALA A 104 -12.83 20.62 0.28
N THR A 105 -11.90 20.42 -0.66
CA THR A 105 -11.73 21.31 -1.82
C THR A 105 -12.22 20.71 -3.14
N GLY A 106 -12.35 19.39 -3.23
CA GLY A 106 -12.59 18.67 -4.48
C GLY A 106 -11.35 18.53 -5.38
N SER A 107 -10.18 19.05 -4.96
CA SER A 107 -8.91 18.89 -5.67
C SER A 107 -8.54 17.40 -5.75
N PHE A 108 -7.88 16.99 -6.83
CA PHE A 108 -7.54 15.57 -7.03
C PHE A 108 -6.17 15.39 -7.68
N PHE A 109 -5.63 14.19 -7.54
CA PHE A 109 -4.56 13.71 -8.40
C PHE A 109 -4.92 12.35 -8.99
N SER A 110 -4.29 12.01 -10.10
CA SER A 110 -4.44 10.72 -10.75
C SER A 110 -3.09 10.21 -11.21
N PHE A 111 -2.81 8.94 -10.94
CA PHE A 111 -1.74 8.18 -11.58
C PHE A 111 -2.32 7.03 -12.37
N ASN A 112 -2.11 7.06 -13.67
CA ASN A 112 -2.55 6.01 -14.56
C ASN A 112 -1.41 5.57 -15.48
N TYR A 113 -0.78 4.45 -15.10
CA TYR A 113 0.31 3.89 -15.90
C TYR A 113 -0.12 3.50 -17.33
N ARG A 114 -1.38 3.07 -17.51
CA ARG A 114 -1.86 2.56 -18.81
C ARG A 114 -2.00 3.69 -19.83
N SER A 115 -2.53 4.84 -19.41
CA SER A 115 -2.61 6.04 -20.24
C SER A 115 -1.33 6.89 -20.20
N ARG A 116 -0.38 6.56 -19.33
CA ARG A 116 0.82 7.37 -19.07
C ARG A 116 0.46 8.77 -18.59
N GLU A 117 -0.39 8.81 -17.58
CA GLU A 117 -0.88 10.04 -16.96
C GLU A 117 -0.44 10.10 -15.49
N ALA A 118 -0.02 11.30 -15.10
CA ALA A 118 0.27 11.71 -13.74
C ALA A 118 -0.16 13.17 -13.69
N ASP A 119 -1.23 13.48 -12.98
CA ASP A 119 -1.79 14.82 -13.00
C ASP A 119 -2.27 15.23 -11.62
N ILE A 120 -2.19 16.53 -11.32
CA ILE A 120 -2.72 17.16 -10.12
C ILE A 120 -3.58 18.35 -10.53
N TYR A 121 -4.82 18.36 -10.06
CA TYR A 121 -5.78 19.43 -10.28
C TYR A 121 -6.11 20.13 -8.96
N ASP A 122 -6.06 21.46 -8.96
CA ASP A 122 -6.59 22.29 -7.87
C ASP A 122 -7.99 22.80 -8.25
N ALA A 123 -9.01 22.27 -7.58
CA ALA A 123 -10.39 22.67 -7.83
C ALA A 123 -10.73 24.06 -7.25
N THR A 124 -9.97 24.57 -6.28
CA THR A 124 -10.22 25.91 -5.69
C THR A 124 -9.71 27.02 -6.59
N ALA A 125 -8.60 26.77 -7.28
CA ALA A 125 -8.00 27.69 -8.25
C ALA A 125 -8.39 27.38 -9.70
N ASP A 126 -9.17 26.32 -9.93
CA ASP A 126 -9.61 25.84 -11.24
C ASP A 126 -8.46 25.66 -12.24
N THR A 127 -7.39 24.98 -11.80
CA THR A 127 -6.16 24.89 -12.59
C THR A 127 -5.41 23.56 -12.41
N TRP A 128 -4.72 23.14 -13.47
CA TRP A 128 -3.78 22.03 -13.43
C TRP A 128 -2.47 22.50 -12.78
N VAL A 129 -2.08 21.83 -11.68
CA VAL A 129 -0.90 22.17 -10.90
C VAL A 129 0.35 21.52 -11.47
N ALA A 130 0.24 20.25 -11.86
CA ALA A 130 1.33 19.48 -12.44
C ALA A 130 0.77 18.37 -13.31
N ILE A 131 1.45 18.10 -14.42
CA ILE A 131 1.09 17.06 -15.39
C ILE A 131 2.34 16.34 -15.90
N GLY A 132 2.18 15.11 -16.35
CA GLY A 132 3.21 14.36 -17.07
C GLY A 132 3.72 13.13 -16.33
N TRP A 133 3.72 12.01 -17.05
CA TRP A 133 4.14 10.69 -16.56
C TRP A 133 5.57 10.35 -16.95
N ARG A 134 6.43 10.14 -15.95
CA ARG A 134 7.77 9.57 -16.08
C ARG A 134 7.95 8.49 -15.03
N PRO A 135 7.93 7.22 -15.43
CA PRO A 135 8.09 6.10 -14.52
C PRO A 135 9.35 6.21 -13.62
N THR A 136 10.46 6.73 -14.14
CA THR A 136 11.71 6.91 -13.38
C THR A 136 11.63 7.94 -12.26
N HIS A 137 10.57 8.76 -12.21
CA HIS A 137 10.37 9.76 -11.16
C HIS A 137 9.47 9.26 -10.02
N TRP A 138 9.07 7.99 -10.09
CA TRP A 138 8.22 7.33 -9.13
C TRP A 138 9.07 6.44 -8.21
N SER A 139 8.86 6.56 -6.90
CA SER A 139 9.49 5.73 -5.87
C SER A 139 8.47 5.27 -4.85
N VAL A 140 8.60 4.03 -4.41
CA VAL A 140 7.74 3.39 -3.40
C VAL A 140 8.60 2.59 -2.44
N THR A 141 8.31 2.71 -1.15
CA THR A 141 8.97 1.96 -0.09
C THR A 141 7.94 1.38 0.88
N GLU A 142 8.11 0.11 1.26
CA GLU A 142 7.35 -0.45 2.37
C GLU A 142 7.81 0.24 3.66
N LEU A 143 6.84 0.65 4.48
CA LEU A 143 7.10 1.23 5.78
C LEU A 143 6.81 0.18 6.85
N ASP A 144 7.71 0.08 7.84
CA ASP A 144 7.47 -0.79 8.98
C ASP A 144 6.17 -0.41 9.67
N VAL A 145 5.22 -1.34 9.66
CA VAL A 145 4.04 -1.25 10.52
C VAL A 145 4.52 -1.67 11.91
N PRO A 146 4.45 -0.80 12.95
CA PRO A 146 4.84 -1.20 14.29
C PRO A 146 4.12 -2.50 14.65
N ASP A 147 4.92 -3.47 15.07
CA ASP A 147 4.60 -4.89 15.22
C ASP A 147 3.17 -5.05 15.76
N ARG A 148 2.25 -5.56 14.94
CA ARG A 148 0.93 -5.96 15.49
C ARG A 148 1.21 -7.01 16.56
N PRO A 149 0.54 -6.96 17.73
CA PRO A 149 0.69 -8.02 18.71
C PRO A 149 0.32 -9.34 18.04
N VAL A 150 1.34 -10.18 17.80
CA VAL A 150 1.15 -11.53 17.27
C VAL A 150 0.41 -12.31 18.34
N PRO A 151 -0.78 -12.88 18.08
CA PRO A 151 -1.45 -13.73 19.04
C PRO A 151 -0.52 -14.89 19.42
N GLY A 152 -0.02 -14.89 20.66
CA GLY A 152 0.88 -15.93 21.18
C GLY A 152 2.34 -15.49 21.41
N ARG A 153 2.81 -14.33 20.94
CA ARG A 153 4.07 -13.75 21.45
C ARG A 153 3.77 -12.97 22.72
N ARG A 154 4.08 -13.56 23.88
CA ARG A 154 4.14 -12.77 25.11
C ARG A 154 5.28 -11.76 24.97
N PRO A 155 5.07 -10.48 25.28
CA PRO A 155 6.18 -9.54 25.38
C PRO A 155 7.15 -10.09 26.42
N VAL A 156 8.40 -10.33 26.01
CA VAL A 156 9.46 -10.60 26.97
C VAL A 156 9.66 -9.28 27.71
N ARG A 157 9.11 -9.18 28.92
CA ARG A 157 9.54 -8.16 29.87
C ARG A 157 10.99 -8.47 30.20
N LEU A 158 11.92 -7.76 29.57
CA LEU A 158 13.22 -7.54 30.19
C LEU A 158 12.94 -6.76 31.48
N ALA A 159 13.13 -7.42 32.61
CA ALA A 159 13.01 -6.77 33.91
C ALA A 159 14.05 -5.65 33.97
N GLY A 160 13.60 -4.39 34.06
CA GLY A 160 14.43 -3.28 34.51
C GLY A 160 14.85 -2.21 33.51
N GLN A 161 14.14 -1.96 32.40
CA GLN A 161 14.34 -0.71 31.65
C GLN A 161 13.05 0.10 31.54
N ALA A 162 13.09 1.30 32.11
CA ALA A 162 12.04 2.31 31.99
C ALA A 162 11.86 2.69 30.52
N SER A 163 10.60 2.77 30.09
CA SER A 163 10.22 3.31 28.80
C SER A 163 10.67 4.77 28.71
N VAL A 164 11.69 5.05 27.91
CA VAL A 164 11.98 6.41 27.46
C VAL A 164 11.43 6.54 26.05
N PHE A 165 10.28 7.22 25.95
CA PHE A 165 9.87 7.83 24.69
C PHE A 165 10.83 8.99 24.41
N ALA A 166 11.78 8.79 23.52
CA ALA A 166 12.55 9.90 22.96
C ALA A 166 11.86 10.34 21.66
N TYR A 167 11.00 11.35 21.76
CA TYR A 167 10.81 12.29 20.66
C TYR A 167 12.06 13.16 20.62
N ALA A 168 12.82 13.11 19.53
CA ALA A 168 13.83 14.11 19.24
C ALA A 168 13.52 14.69 17.86
N SER A 169 12.82 15.82 17.91
CA SER A 169 12.79 16.83 16.86
C SER A 169 14.06 17.68 16.96
N ALA A 170 14.84 17.74 15.89
CA ALA A 170 15.57 18.91 15.39
C ALA A 170 16.15 18.55 14.01
#